data_AF-A0A0B7IGB5-F1
#
_entry.id   AF-A0A0B7IGB5-F1
#
_cell.length_a   1.000
_cell.length_b   1.000
_cell.length_c   1.000
_cell.angle_alpha   90.00
_cell.angle_beta   90.00
_cell.angle_gamma   90.00
#
_symmetry.space_group_name_H-M   'P 1'
#
loop_
_entity.id
_entity.type
_entity.pdbx_description
1 polymer ?
#
loop_
_entity_poly.entity_id
_entity_poly.type
_entity_poly.pdbx_seq_one_letter_code
_entity_poly.pdbx_strand_id
1 'polypeptide(L)' 'MVSMPSSDIENPHKFASPYEFFIVVQDPGAYHLDGGYTAFGKVIQGMDVVDKISQVETDDQSEWPKRDIKMKVEILK' A
#
# COMPACT_ATOMS: atom_id res chain seq x y z
N MET A 1 6.29 1.50 -5.17
CA MET A 1 6.98 1.27 -3.87
C MET A 1 6.06 0.48 -2.94
N VAL A 2 6.56 -0.41 -2.09
CA VAL A 2 5.78 -1.12 -1.04
C VAL A 2 6.26 -0.64 0.33
N SER A 3 5.32 -0.20 1.17
CA SER A 3 5.61 0.43 2.47
C SER A 3 4.55 0.08 3.52
N MET A 4 4.91 0.14 4.80
CA MET A 4 3.97 -0.03 5.92
C MET A 4 3.43 1.33 6.37
N PRO A 5 2.13 1.46 6.71
CA PRO A 5 1.60 2.66 7.34
C PRO A 5 2.08 2.76 8.80
N SER A 6 2.44 3.96 9.27
CA SER A 6 2.64 4.25 10.70
C SER A 6 1.29 4.54 11.33
N SER A 7 0.92 3.83 12.39
CA SER A 7 -0.40 3.96 13.04
C SER A 7 -0.59 5.33 13.72
N ASP A 8 0.48 6.12 13.88
CA ASP A 8 0.44 7.49 14.38
C ASP A 8 1.53 8.33 13.70
N ILE A 9 1.15 9.47 13.12
CA ILE A 9 2.10 10.48 12.61
C ILE A 9 2.71 11.31 13.78
N GLU A 10 2.00 11.42 14.91
CA GLU A 10 2.42 12.15 16.13
C GLU A 10 3.04 11.26 17.23
N ASN A 11 3.20 9.95 17.02
CA ASN A 11 3.87 9.10 17.99
C ASN A 11 5.39 9.20 17.79
N PRO A 12 6.18 9.60 18.81
CA PRO A 12 7.63 9.69 18.72
C PRO A 12 8.32 8.36 18.34
N HIS A 13 7.60 7.23 18.45
CA HIS A 13 8.11 5.91 18.10
C HIS A 13 7.66 5.38 16.72
N LYS A 14 6.78 6.07 15.99
CA LYS A 14 6.28 5.69 14.64
C LYS A 14 6.02 4.19 14.47
N PHE A 15 5.29 3.57 15.41
CA PHE A 15 5.01 2.13 15.32
C PHE A 15 4.17 1.86 14.07
N ALA A 16 4.76 1.13 13.12
CA ALA A 16 4.05 0.69 11.92
C ALA A 16 3.03 -0.40 12.28
N SER A 17 1.86 -0.37 11.65
CA SER A 17 0.90 -1.47 11.71
C SER A 17 1.60 -2.74 11.19
N PRO A 18 1.82 -3.79 12.02
CA PRO A 18 2.69 -4.91 11.64
C PRO A 18 2.13 -5.79 10.51
N TYR A 19 0.86 -5.61 10.16
CA TYR A 19 0.14 -6.45 9.19
C TYR A 19 -0.45 -5.68 8.01
N GLU A 20 -0.21 -4.37 7.94
CA GLU A 20 -0.73 -3.51 6.86
C GLU A 20 0.42 -3.02 5.99
N PHE A 21 0.16 -2.93 4.69
CA PHE A 21 1.08 -2.32 3.74
C PHE A 21 0.28 -1.68 2.60
N PHE A 22 0.90 -0.73 1.92
CA PHE A 22 0.34 -0.12 0.72
C PHE A 22 1.37 -0.14 -0.41
N ILE A 23 0.85 -0.03 -1.64
CA ILE A 23 1.66 0.05 -2.85
C ILE A 23 1.40 1.41 -3.51
N VAL A 24 2.47 2.18 -3.72
CA VAL A 24 2.39 3.41 -4.52
C VAL A 24 2.29 3.06 -6.00
N VAL A 25 1.16 3.42 -6.61
CA VAL A 25 0.82 3.18 -8.03
C VAL A 25 1.26 4.34 -8.92
N GLN A 26 1.21 5.57 -8.41
CA GLN A 26 1.52 6.78 -9.18
C GLN A 26 2.98 6.84 -9.63
N ASP A 27 3.20 7.25 -10.89
CA ASP A 27 4.50 7.57 -11.49
C ASP A 27 4.62 9.09 -11.62
N PRO A 28 5.73 9.75 -11.21
CA PRO A 28 7.02 9.19 -10.78
C PRO A 28 7.10 8.72 -9.32
N GLY A 29 6.01 8.84 -8.55
CA GLY A 29 5.94 8.44 -7.14
C GLY A 29 5.00 9.31 -6.33
N ALA A 30 5.03 9.13 -5.00
CA ALA A 30 4.21 9.87 -4.04
C ALA A 30 5.10 10.65 -3.05
N TYR A 31 5.62 11.79 -3.51
CA TYR A 31 6.59 12.61 -2.76
C TYR A 31 6.12 13.07 -1.38
N HIS A 32 4.80 13.18 -1.18
CA HIS A 32 4.21 13.55 0.10
C HIS A 32 4.39 12.47 1.18
N LEU A 33 4.83 11.27 0.82
CA LEU A 33 5.10 10.15 1.73
C LEU A 33 6.57 10.07 2.17
N ASP A 34 7.45 10.86 1.56
CA ASP A 34 8.88 10.82 1.82
C ASP A 34 9.19 11.23 3.27
N GLY A 35 9.96 10.40 3.99
CA GLY A 35 10.29 10.61 5.41
C GLY A 35 9.15 10.29 6.40
N GLY A 36 7.92 10.11 5.91
CA GLY A 36 6.75 9.70 6.68
C GLY A 36 6.62 8.17 6.82
N TYR A 37 7.01 7.43 5.79
CA TYR A 37 6.81 5.98 5.70
C TYR A 37 8.10 5.22 5.33
N THR A 38 8.22 3.99 5.81
CA THR A 38 9.40 3.14 5.57
C THR A 38 9.17 2.19 4.40
N ALA A 39 9.79 2.50 3.26
CA ALA A 39 9.82 1.60 2.11
C ALA A 39 10.62 0.33 2.44
N PHE A 40 10.01 -0.85 2.29
CA PHE A 40 10.68 -2.14 2.53
C PHE A 40 10.80 -2.99 1.26
N GLY A 41 10.14 -2.59 0.17
CA GLY A 41 10.18 -3.34 -1.08
C GLY A 41 9.67 -2.57 -2.29
N LYS A 42 9.74 -3.22 -3.45
CA LYS A 42 9.16 -2.73 -4.70
C LYS A 42 8.52 -3.88 -5.47
N VAL A 43 7.44 -3.57 -6.19
CA VAL A 43 6.86 -4.48 -7.16
C VAL A 43 7.81 -4.57 -8.35
N ILE A 44 8.31 -5.77 -8.64
CA ILE A 44 9.24 -6.01 -9.76
C ILE A 44 8.52 -6.48 -11.02
N GLN A 45 7.29 -7.00 -10.90
CA GLN A 45 6.45 -7.51 -11.98
C GLN A 45 4.97 -7.32 -11.61
N GLY A 46 4.10 -7.12 -12.60
CA GLY A 46 2.65 -7.03 -12.38
C GLY A 46 2.13 -5.67 -11.90
N MET A 47 2.84 -4.57 -12.17
CA MET A 47 2.35 -3.21 -11.86
C MET A 47 1.04 -2.87 -12.60
N ASP A 48 0.77 -3.49 -13.75
CA ASP A 48 -0.50 -3.36 -14.46
C ASP A 48 -1.67 -3.99 -13.68
N VAL A 49 -1.42 -5.05 -12.91
CA VAL A 49 -2.43 -5.65 -12.01
C VAL A 49 -2.68 -4.74 -10.82
N VAL A 50 -1.63 -4.15 -10.26
CA VAL A 50 -1.75 -3.15 -9.18
C VAL A 50 -2.58 -1.95 -9.66
N ASP A 51 -2.32 -1.45 -10.87
CA ASP A 51 -3.09 -0.35 -11.47
C ASP A 51 -4.57 -0.70 -11.61
N LYS A 52 -4.89 -1.90 -12.12
CA LYS A 52 -6.27 -2.41 -12.19
C LYS A 52 -6.94 -2.51 -10.81
N ILE A 53 -6.21 -2.94 -9.79
CA ILE A 53 -6.72 -2.99 -8.41
C ILE A 53 -7.04 -1.57 -7.91
N SER A 54 -6.22 -0.58 -8.21
CA SER A 54 -6.45 0.81 -7.78
C SER A 54 -7.68 1.47 -8.41
N GLN A 55 -8.21 0.88 -9.50
CA GLN A 55 -9.35 1.39 -10.27
C GLN A 55 -10.65 0.62 -10.00
N VAL A 56 -10.66 -0.34 -9.06
CA VAL A 56 -11.89 -1.05 -8.73
C VAL A 56 -12.91 -0.12 -8.10
N GLU A 57 -14.19 -0.44 -8.25
CA GLU A 57 -15.26 0.34 -7.65
C GLU A 57 -15.21 0.22 -6.12
N THR A 58 -15.16 1.37 -5.46
CA THR A 58 -15.16 1.49 -3.99
C THR A 58 -16.49 2.02 -3.49
N ASP A 59 -16.75 1.79 -2.22
CA ASP A 59 -17.80 2.47 -1.48
C ASP A 59 -17.42 3.93 -1.23
N ASP A 60 -18.38 4.84 -1.40
CA ASP A 60 -18.14 6.29 -1.35
C ASP A 60 -17.79 6.80 0.06
N GLN A 61 -18.17 6.07 1.12
CA GLN A 61 -17.93 6.51 2.51
C GLN A 61 -16.68 5.90 3.12
N SER A 62 -16.45 4.62 2.86
CA SER A 62 -15.36 3.86 3.49
C SER A 62 -14.12 3.71 2.61
N GLU A 63 -14.21 4.10 1.33
CA GLU A 63 -13.19 3.82 0.31
C GLU A 63 -12.84 2.32 0.19
N TRP A 64 -13.69 1.44 0.75
CA TRP A 64 -13.50 -0.01 0.68
C TRP A 64 -13.97 -0.55 -0.67
N PRO A 65 -13.26 -1.50 -1.30
CA PRO A 65 -13.72 -2.15 -2.53
C PRO A 65 -15.12 -2.75 -2.36
N LYS A 66 -16.05 -2.49 -3.29
CA LYS A 66 -17.39 -3.10 -3.26
C LYS A 66 -17.35 -4.63 -3.33
N ARG A 67 -16.26 -5.17 -3.88
CA ARG A 67 -15.96 -6.59 -3.93
C ARG A 67 -14.57 -6.83 -3.35
N ASP A 68 -14.51 -7.68 -2.33
CA ASP A 68 -13.25 -8.04 -1.68
C ASP A 68 -12.24 -8.64 -2.67
N ILE A 69 -11.01 -8.11 -2.60
CA ILE A 69 -9.86 -8.57 -3.38
C ILE A 69 -8.99 -9.42 -2.48
N LYS A 70 -9.06 -10.74 -2.64
CA LYS A 70 -8.27 -11.69 -1.84
C LYS A 70 -6.88 -11.84 -2.42
N MET A 71 -5.88 -11.91 -1.54
CA MET A 71 -4.48 -12.16 -1.90
C MET A 71 -4.04 -13.56 -1.47
N LYS A 72 -3.20 -14.19 -2.30
CA LYS A 72 -2.43 -15.39 -1.95
C LYS A 72 -0.97 -15.01 -1.89
N VAL A 73 -0.27 -15.44 -0.84
CA VAL A 73 1.13 -15.08 -0.60
C VAL A 73 1.99 -16.34 -0.63
N GLU A 74 3.10 -16.27 -1.35
CA GLU A 74 4.11 -17.33 -1.42
C GLU A 74 5.50 -16.69 -1.26
N ILE A 75 6.36 -17.35 -0.48
CA ILE A 75 7.75 -16.93 -0.31
C ILE A 75 8.57 -17.70 -1.36
N LEU A 76 9.14 -16.97 -2.31
CA LEU A 76 10.07 -17.53 -3.29
C LEU A 76 11.38 -17.87 -2.56
N LYS A 77 11.84 -19.12 -2.68
CA LYS A 77 13.12 -19.59 -2.11
C LYS A 77 14.26 -19.42 -3.09
#